data_AF-A0A1Y4G8F7-F1
#
_entry.id   AF-A0A1Y4G8F7-F1
#
_cell.length_a   1.000
_cell.length_b   1.000
_cell.length_c   1.000
_cell.angle_alpha   90.00
_cell.angle_beta   90.00
_cell.angle_gamma   90.00
#
_symmetry.space_group_name_H-M   'P 1'
#
loop_
_entity.id
_entity.type
_entity.pdbx_description
1 polymer ?
#
loop_
_entity_poly.entity_id
_entity_poly.type
_entity_poly.pdbx_seq_one_letter_code
_entity_poly.pdbx_strand_id
1 'polypeptide(L)'
;MRLRAEVLIAETPYVYGIPFRCEQELEVDGATLHPDFTFEGAGGKELCLEFCSTMDDPAYIEDRKCKRDAYESAGIVERGNIIHLYASGNDRDAMHVDGVVRTLVTPKL
;
A
#
# COMPACT_ATOMS: atom_id res chain seq x y z
N MET A 1 -7.41 -13.44 9.82
CA MET A 1 -6.91 -12.33 10.65
C MET A 1 -6.47 -11.19 9.74
N ARG A 2 -7.42 -10.43 9.20
CA ARG A 2 -7.17 -9.26 8.33
C ARG A 2 -7.03 -7.98 9.16
N LEU A 3 -7.85 -7.88 10.21
CA LEU A 3 -7.91 -6.76 11.15
C LEU A 3 -6.57 -6.40 11.82
N ARG A 4 -5.70 -7.36 12.16
CA ARG A 4 -4.46 -7.02 12.91
C ARG A 4 -3.41 -6.33 12.04
N ALA A 5 -3.26 -6.75 10.78
CA ALA A 5 -2.30 -6.14 9.87
C ALA A 5 -2.81 -4.79 9.34
N GLU A 6 -4.10 -4.69 9.02
CA GLU A 6 -4.74 -3.41 8.66
C GLU A 6 -4.66 -2.40 9.81
N VAL A 7 -4.91 -2.83 11.05
CA VAL A 7 -4.73 -2.00 12.24
C VAL A 7 -3.28 -1.56 12.37
N LEU A 8 -2.28 -2.42 12.14
CA LEU A 8 -0.88 -2.02 12.18
C LEU A 8 -0.52 -1.00 11.09
N ILE A 9 -1.02 -1.20 9.87
CA ILE A 9 -0.77 -0.29 8.74
C ILE A 9 -1.42 1.08 8.99
N ALA A 10 -2.55 1.14 9.71
CA ALA A 10 -3.21 2.38 10.09
C ALA A 10 -2.63 3.02 11.35
N GLU A 11 -2.24 2.22 12.35
CA GLU A 11 -1.72 2.69 13.63
C GLU A 11 -0.29 3.23 13.49
N THR A 12 0.58 2.60 12.71
CA THR A 12 1.97 3.05 12.58
C THR A 12 2.07 4.48 12.03
N PRO A 13 1.45 4.86 10.89
CA PRO A 13 1.43 6.24 10.40
C PRO A 13 0.72 7.20 11.37
N TYR A 14 -0.36 6.74 12.02
CA TYR A 14 -1.07 7.52 13.03
C TYR A 14 -0.15 7.89 14.22
N VAL A 15 0.62 6.93 14.72
CA VAL A 15 1.60 7.12 15.81
C VAL A 15 2.70 8.09 15.40
N TYR A 16 3.12 8.06 14.13
CA TYR A 16 4.11 9.00 13.58
C TYR A 16 3.52 10.35 13.14
N GLY A 17 2.21 10.55 13.30
CA GLY A 17 1.52 11.80 12.95
C GLY A 17 1.46 12.07 11.45
N ILE A 18 1.52 11.03 10.61
CA ILE A 18 1.55 11.17 9.16
C ILE A 18 0.15 11.01 8.58
N PRO A 19 -0.32 11.98 7.79
CA PRO A 19 -1.60 11.87 7.12
C PRO A 19 -1.59 10.69 6.15
N PHE A 20 -2.61 9.86 6.24
CA PHE A 20 -2.89 8.81 5.28
C PHE A 20 -4.38 8.77 4.97
N ARG A 21 -4.72 8.17 3.84
CA ARG A 21 -6.11 7.97 3.41
C ARG A 21 -6.29 6.50 3.05
N CYS A 22 -7.36 5.89 3.55
CA CYS A 22 -7.72 4.51 3.23
C CYS A 22 -8.65 4.49 2.02
N GLU A 23 -8.46 3.51 1.14
CA GLU A 23 -9.31 3.29 -0.04
C GLU A 23 -9.58 4.58 -0.83
N GLN A 24 -8.59 5.48 -0.91
CA GLN A 24 -8.75 6.74 -1.62
C GLN A 24 -8.96 6.46 -3.11
N GLU A 25 -9.98 7.10 -3.69
CA GLU A 25 -10.14 7.13 -5.13
C GLU A 25 -9.08 8.06 -5.76
N LEU A 26 -8.28 7.49 -6.66
CA LEU A 26 -7.30 8.19 -7.47
C LEU A 26 -7.77 8.20 -8.92
N GLU A 27 -7.97 9.40 -9.47
CA GLU A 27 -8.16 9.58 -10.91
C GLU A 27 -6.82 9.91 -11.56
N VAL A 28 -6.27 8.96 -12.33
CA VAL A 28 -4.99 9.12 -13.03
C VAL A 28 -5.15 8.67 -14.47
N ASP A 29 -4.87 9.58 -15.42
CA ASP A 29 -4.98 9.35 -16.86
C ASP A 29 -6.32 8.72 -17.32
N GLY A 30 -7.42 9.09 -16.65
CA GLY A 30 -8.78 8.61 -16.95
C GLY A 30 -9.08 7.21 -16.38
N ALA A 31 -8.17 6.62 -15.60
CA ALA A 31 -8.42 5.44 -14.81
C ALA A 31 -8.78 5.83 -13.37
N THR A 32 -9.73 5.11 -12.79
CA THR A 32 -10.10 5.22 -11.37
C THR A 32 -9.46 4.06 -10.63
N LEU A 33 -8.60 4.36 -9.66
CA LEU A 33 -7.84 3.38 -8.88
C LEU A 33 -8.13 3.58 -7.39
N HIS A 34 -8.21 2.48 -6.65
CA HIS A 34 -8.45 2.50 -5.20
C HIS A 34 -7.34 1.75 -4.48
N PRO A 35 -6.21 2.40 -4.17
CA PRO A 35 -5.18 1.81 -3.33
C PRO A 35 -5.72 1.56 -1.92
N ASP A 36 -5.24 0.50 -1.27
CA ASP A 36 -5.63 0.22 0.12
C ASP A 36 -5.28 1.40 1.04
N PHE A 37 -4.09 1.97 0.85
CA PHE A 37 -3.64 3.17 1.56
C PHE A 37 -2.91 4.15 0.63
N THR A 38 -3.11 5.44 0.86
CA THR A 38 -2.38 6.52 0.20
C THR A 38 -1.75 7.43 1.24
N PHE A 39 -0.49 7.79 1.00
CA PHE A 39 0.33 8.65 1.84
C PHE A 39 0.84 9.83 1.04
N GLU A 40 1.02 10.96 1.70
CA GLU A 40 1.76 12.09 1.12
C GLU A 40 3.25 11.92 1.43
N GLY A 41 4.04 11.65 0.39
CA GLY A 41 5.50 11.54 0.47
C GLY A 41 6.20 12.90 0.46
N ALA A 42 7.52 12.87 0.66
CA ALA A 42 8.35 14.07 0.62
C ALA A 42 8.19 14.82 -0.72
N GLY A 43 7.88 16.12 -0.64
CA GLY A 43 7.64 16.96 -1.82
C GLY A 43 6.21 16.92 -2.35
N GLY A 44 5.25 16.42 -1.58
CA GLY A 44 3.82 16.38 -1.96
C GLY A 44 3.47 15.29 -2.97
N LYS A 45 4.36 14.31 -3.16
CA LYS A 45 4.15 13.19 -4.07
C LYS A 45 3.26 12.14 -3.40
N GLU A 46 2.19 11.72 -4.05
CA GLU A 46 1.38 10.61 -3.55
C GLU A 46 2.13 9.27 -3.63
N LEU A 47 2.10 8.53 -2.53
CA LEU A 47 2.64 7.19 -2.37
C LEU A 47 1.49 6.24 -2.04
N CYS A 48 1.32 5.20 -2.85
CA CYS A 48 0.32 4.17 -2.67
C CYS A 48 0.92 2.96 -1.95
N LEU A 49 0.13 2.32 -1.10
CA LEU A 49 0.46 1.03 -0.51
C LEU A 49 -0.69 0.07 -0.76
N GLU A 50 -0.33 -1.11 -1.24
CA GLU A 50 -1.21 -2.21 -1.56
C GLU A 50 -0.89 -3.39 -0.64
N PHE A 51 -1.88 -3.91 0.06
CA PHE A 51 -1.73 -5.01 0.99
C PHE A 51 -2.16 -6.33 0.35
N CYS A 52 -1.20 -7.23 0.17
CA CYS A 52 -1.39 -8.52 -0.49
C CYS A 52 -1.47 -9.64 0.56
N SER A 53 -2.67 -9.95 1.05
CA SER A 53 -2.84 -10.93 2.15
C SER A 53 -3.19 -12.36 1.71
N THR A 54 -3.55 -12.58 0.44
CA THR A 54 -4.21 -13.82 0.02
C THR A 54 -3.61 -14.36 -1.28
N MET A 55 -2.29 -14.57 -1.29
CA MET A 55 -1.57 -15.05 -2.46
C MET A 55 -1.78 -16.55 -2.77
N ASP A 56 -2.57 -17.26 -1.97
CA ASP A 56 -2.90 -18.67 -2.18
C ASP A 56 -4.14 -18.89 -3.08
N ASP A 57 -4.91 -17.83 -3.37
CA ASP A 57 -6.09 -17.87 -4.23
C ASP A 57 -5.74 -17.43 -5.67
N PRO A 58 -5.83 -18.32 -6.67
CA PRO A 58 -5.55 -17.98 -8.07
C PRO A 58 -6.45 -16.85 -8.62
N ALA A 59 -7.71 -16.77 -8.20
CA ALA A 59 -8.62 -15.73 -8.67
C ALA A 59 -8.20 -14.36 -8.12
N TYR A 60 -7.78 -14.30 -6.86
CA TYR A 60 -7.20 -13.11 -6.25
C TYR A 60 -5.90 -12.69 -6.94
N ILE A 61 -5.03 -13.64 -7.30
CA ILE A 61 -3.79 -13.35 -8.02
C ILE A 61 -4.08 -12.69 -9.38
N GLU A 62 -5.04 -13.22 -10.14
CA GLU A 62 -5.39 -12.65 -11.44
C GLU A 62 -5.99 -11.24 -11.30
N ASP A 63 -6.91 -11.03 -10.37
CA ASP A 63 -7.47 -9.70 -10.09
C ASP A 63 -6.38 -8.69 -9.71
N ARG A 64 -5.44 -9.11 -8.85
CA ARG A 64 -4.26 -8.30 -8.50
C ARG A 64 -3.38 -7.97 -9.68
N LYS A 65 -3.19 -8.90 -10.63
CA LYS A 65 -2.42 -8.63 -11.85
C LYS A 65 -3.13 -7.57 -12.68
N CYS A 66 -4.44 -7.70 -12.91
CA CYS A 66 -5.22 -6.68 -13.62
C CYS A 66 -5.12 -5.31 -12.93
N LYS A 67 -5.23 -5.27 -11.59
CA LYS A 67 -5.07 -4.04 -10.81
C LYS A 67 -3.67 -3.44 -10.97
N ARG A 68 -2.61 -4.27 -10.92
CA ARG A 68 -1.23 -3.83 -11.14
C ARG A 68 -1.02 -3.28 -12.55
N ASP A 69 -1.57 -3.93 -13.57
CA ASP A 69 -1.44 -3.48 -14.95
C ASP A 69 -2.17 -2.14 -15.16
N ALA A 70 -3.28 -1.90 -14.43
CA ALA A 70 -3.97 -0.61 -14.42
C ALA A 70 -3.12 0.49 -13.73
N TYR A 71 -2.47 0.18 -12.60
CA TYR A 71 -1.51 1.09 -11.97
C TYR A 71 -0.38 1.46 -12.92
N GLU A 72 0.27 0.47 -13.53
CA GLU A 72 1.39 0.68 -14.45
C GLU A 72 0.98 1.51 -15.68
N SER A 73 -0.22 1.24 -16.23
CA SER A 73 -0.77 2.00 -17.35
C SER A 73 -1.06 3.46 -17.00
N ALA A 74 -1.35 3.74 -15.72
CA ALA A 74 -1.52 5.09 -15.18
C ALA A 74 -0.20 5.72 -14.70
N GLY A 75 0.96 5.11 -15.00
CA GLY A 75 2.27 5.61 -14.58
C GLY A 75 2.57 5.42 -13.08
N ILE A 76 1.74 4.66 -12.37
CA ILE A 76 1.96 4.25 -10.98
C ILE A 76 2.77 2.96 -10.98
N VAL A 77 4.06 3.06 -10.66
CA VAL A 77 5.02 1.96 -10.82
C VAL A 77 5.73 1.61 -9.52
N GLU A 78 6.06 0.33 -9.37
CA GLU A 78 6.80 -0.17 -8.21
C GLU A 78 8.11 0.61 -8.02
N ARG A 79 8.45 0.93 -6.76
CA ARG A 79 9.61 1.75 -6.36
C ARG A 79 9.56 3.21 -6.82
N GLY A 80 8.55 3.61 -7.59
CA GLY A 80 8.28 5.00 -7.94
C GLY A 80 7.30 5.64 -6.97
N ASN A 81 6.09 5.09 -6.90
CA ASN A 81 4.98 5.65 -6.13
C ASN A 81 3.98 4.59 -5.64
N ILE A 82 4.25 3.29 -5.82
CA ILE A 82 3.47 2.22 -5.18
C ILE A 82 4.36 1.18 -4.51
N ILE A 83 3.94 0.70 -3.34
CA ILE A 83 4.56 -0.41 -2.61
C ILE A 83 3.54 -1.52 -2.42
N HIS A 84 3.89 -2.72 -2.88
CA HIS A 84 3.14 -3.94 -2.61
C HIS A 84 3.71 -4.64 -1.36
N LEU A 85 2.86 -4.80 -0.36
CA LEU A 85 3.21 -5.42 0.91
C LEU A 85 2.57 -6.80 0.99
N TYR A 86 3.40 -7.82 0.81
CA TYR A 86 2.95 -9.22 0.86
C TYR A 86 3.02 -9.76 2.28
N ALA A 87 1.88 -10.21 2.79
CA ALA A 87 1.75 -10.79 4.12
C ALA A 87 0.96 -12.09 4.04
N SER A 88 1.45 -13.13 4.71
CA SER A 88 0.78 -14.42 4.84
C SER A 88 -0.26 -14.48 5.97
N GLY A 89 -0.41 -13.41 6.75
CA GLY A 89 -1.33 -13.30 7.88
C GLY A 89 -0.79 -13.83 9.21
N ASN A 90 0.53 -14.03 9.35
CA ASN A 90 1.19 -14.49 10.58
C ASN A 90 1.86 -13.32 11.35
N ASP A 91 2.28 -13.56 12.59
CA ASP A 91 2.85 -12.52 13.46
C ASP A 91 4.20 -11.94 12.95
N ARG A 92 4.93 -12.66 12.08
CA ARG A 92 6.16 -12.11 11.45
C ARG A 92 5.84 -11.10 10.36
N ASP A 93 4.66 -11.19 9.76
CA ASP A 93 4.21 -10.25 8.74
C ASP A 93 3.99 -8.86 9.35
N ALA A 94 3.49 -8.78 10.59
CA ALA A 94 3.32 -7.51 11.30
C ALA A 94 4.64 -6.75 11.49
N MET A 95 5.74 -7.45 11.81
CA MET A 95 7.06 -6.82 11.90
C MET A 95 7.59 -6.33 10.55
N HIS A 96 7.33 -7.10 9.48
CA HIS A 96 7.70 -6.70 8.13
C HIS A 96 6.91 -5.46 7.67
N VAL A 97 5.60 -5.47 7.95
CA VAL A 97 4.68 -4.35 7.72
C VAL A 97 5.16 -3.09 8.42
N ASP A 98 5.41 -3.15 9.73
CA ASP A 98 5.91 -2.01 10.50
C ASP A 98 7.23 -1.46 9.93
N GLY A 99 8.16 -2.34 9.55
CA GLY A 99 9.42 -1.94 8.91
C GLY A 99 9.23 -1.22 7.57
N VAL A 100 8.35 -1.72 6.71
CA VAL A 100 8.06 -1.09 5.41
C VAL A 100 7.38 0.25 5.61
N VAL A 101 6.35 0.32 6.46
CA VAL A 101 5.65 1.57 6.79
C VAL A 101 6.63 2.57 7.38
N ARG A 102 7.51 2.17 8.31
CA ARG A 102 8.58 3.01 8.86
C ARG A 102 9.53 3.55 7.79
N THR A 103 9.82 2.78 6.76
CA THR A 103 10.69 3.21 5.66
C THR A 103 10.01 4.22 4.73
N LEU A 104 8.68 4.12 4.59
CA LEU A 104 7.86 5.08 3.84
C LEU A 104 7.72 6.41 4.58
N VAL A 105 7.59 6.36 5.90
CA VAL A 105 7.33 7.51 6.76
C VAL A 105 8.56 8.23 7.27
N THR A 106 9.72 7.57 7.30
CA THR A 106 10.96 8.20 7.76
C THR A 106 11.60 8.96 6.59
N PRO A 107 11.82 10.29 6.71
CA PRO A 107 12.55 11.01 5.69
C PRO A 107 13.96 10.41 5.56
N LYS A 108 14.34 10.02 4.33
CA LYS A 108 15.72 9.66 4.01
C LYS A 108 16.57 10.93 4.15
N LEU A 109 17.30 11.02 5.26
CA LEU A 109 18.35 12.01 5.49
C LEU A 109 19.43 11.92 4.40
#